data_AF-A0A0J7ISF7-F1
#
_entry.id   AF-A0A0J7ISF7-F1
#
_cell.length_a   1.000
_cell.length_b   1.000
_cell.length_c   1.000
_cell.angle_alpha   90.00
_cell.angle_beta   90.00
_cell.angle_gamma   90.00
#
_symmetry.space_group_name_H-M   'P 1'
#
loop_
_entity.id
_entity.type
_entity.pdbx_description
1 polymer ?
#
loop_
_entity_poly.entity_id
_entity_poly.type
_entity_poly.pdbx_seq_one_letter_code
_entity_poly.pdbx_strand_id
1 'polypeptide(L)'
;MHLMNENKSYLPDFEIKDYGIWNIRAYNAIGQRAYSYDLIDLREESKVQFYWQSFIQSHGFDASGYSLQILPNTNARTNLEFDLMLSHPDNIYRLPEKIQNHPLFLPLERIAKSSKSYNGDAHIEAAKTLDEELNDPLMAWDALVSAGYWNGANFGEPNMNAWKAAIHLSEKHGWTEINEVLIDQLEFYNHHKDKV
;
A
#
# COMPACT_ATOMS: atom_id res chain seq x y z
N MET A 1 -4.84 -0.26 -36.00
CA MET A 1 -5.10 0.56 -34.82
C MET A 1 -6.59 0.57 -34.45
N HIS A 2 -7.50 0.86 -35.38
CA HIS A 2 -8.96 0.86 -35.12
C HIS A 2 -9.52 -0.49 -34.62
N LEU A 3 -9.06 -1.61 -35.20
CA LEU A 3 -9.49 -2.97 -34.82
C LEU A 3 -9.10 -3.40 -33.40
N MET A 4 -7.99 -2.88 -32.85
CA MET A 4 -7.54 -3.23 -31.49
C MET A 4 -8.37 -2.54 -30.41
N ASN A 5 -8.92 -1.36 -30.70
CA ASN A 5 -9.84 -0.65 -29.80
C ASN A 5 -11.21 -1.32 -29.75
N GLU A 6 -11.71 -1.81 -30.88
CA GLU A 6 -13.04 -2.42 -30.98
C GLU A 6 -13.12 -3.80 -30.28
N ASN A 7 -12.05 -4.59 -30.35
CA ASN A 7 -12.03 -5.94 -29.78
C ASN A 7 -11.36 -6.03 -28.40
N LYS A 8 -10.88 -4.90 -27.85
CA LYS A 8 -10.14 -4.82 -26.58
C LYS A 8 -8.97 -5.81 -26.47
N SER A 9 -8.38 -6.26 -27.58
CA SER A 9 -7.36 -7.33 -27.59
C SER A 9 -5.99 -6.92 -27.01
N TYR A 10 -5.85 -5.65 -26.60
CA TYR A 10 -4.69 -5.17 -25.83
C TYR A 10 -4.86 -5.43 -24.32
N LEU A 11 -6.08 -5.70 -23.86
CA LEU A 11 -6.28 -6.27 -22.55
C LEU A 11 -5.89 -7.75 -22.67
N PRO A 12 -4.93 -8.24 -21.87
CA PRO A 12 -4.59 -9.65 -21.91
C PRO A 12 -5.86 -10.47 -21.63
N ASP A 13 -6.05 -11.56 -22.37
CA ASP A 13 -7.00 -12.59 -21.95
C ASP A 13 -6.62 -12.98 -20.51
N PHE A 14 -7.54 -12.71 -19.58
CA PHE A 14 -7.35 -12.98 -18.17
C PHE A 14 -7.35 -14.50 -17.96
N GLU A 15 -6.21 -15.16 -18.15
CA GLU A 15 -5.92 -16.32 -17.32
C GLU A 15 -5.64 -15.77 -15.92
N ILE A 16 -6.55 -16.05 -14.98
CA ILE A 16 -6.29 -15.90 -13.54
C ILE A 16 -5.15 -16.87 -13.23
N LYS A 17 -3.91 -16.42 -13.42
CA LYS A 17 -2.72 -17.14 -12.98
C LYS A 17 -2.42 -16.72 -11.56
N ASP A 18 -2.13 -17.71 -10.74
CA ASP A 18 -1.63 -17.49 -9.40
C ASP A 18 -0.13 -17.13 -9.47
N TYR A 19 0.17 -15.83 -9.46
CA TYR A 19 1.50 -15.26 -9.29
C TYR A 19 1.95 -15.21 -7.82
N GLY A 20 1.25 -15.90 -6.91
CA GLY A 20 1.52 -15.89 -5.47
C GLY A 20 1.46 -14.48 -4.89
N ILE A 21 2.48 -14.10 -4.13
CA ILE A 21 2.61 -12.77 -3.51
C ILE A 21 2.60 -11.60 -4.52
N TRP A 22 2.86 -11.88 -5.81
CA TRP A 22 2.89 -10.86 -6.85
C TRP A 22 1.55 -10.65 -7.55
N ASN A 23 0.54 -11.48 -7.28
CA ASN A 23 -0.79 -11.35 -7.88
C ASN A 23 -1.32 -9.93 -7.76
N ILE A 24 -1.29 -9.45 -6.53
CA ILE A 24 -1.87 -8.17 -6.17
C ILE A 24 -1.08 -7.02 -6.84
N ARG A 25 0.27 -7.10 -6.87
CA ARG A 25 1.11 -6.14 -7.62
C ARG A 25 0.76 -6.13 -9.11
N ALA A 26 0.64 -7.31 -9.72
CA ALA A 26 0.31 -7.45 -11.13
C ALA A 26 -1.05 -6.83 -11.44
N TYR A 27 -2.07 -7.11 -10.62
CA TYR A 27 -3.41 -6.52 -10.78
C TYR A 27 -3.41 -5.02 -10.55
N ASN A 28 -2.68 -4.49 -9.56
CA ASN A 28 -2.52 -3.05 -9.36
C ASN A 28 -1.89 -2.39 -10.59
N ALA A 29 -0.79 -2.95 -11.10
CA ALA A 29 -0.10 -2.41 -12.27
C ALA A 29 -0.97 -2.45 -13.54
N ILE A 30 -1.77 -3.51 -13.72
CA ILE A 30 -2.71 -3.64 -14.84
C ILE A 30 -3.87 -2.65 -14.69
N GLY A 31 -4.50 -2.58 -13.52
CA GLY A 31 -5.58 -1.63 -13.24
C GLY A 31 -5.11 -0.19 -13.43
N GLN A 32 -3.96 0.16 -12.86
CA GLN A 32 -3.31 1.46 -13.02
C GLN A 32 -3.12 1.84 -14.49
N ARG A 33 -2.64 0.91 -15.31
CA ARG A 33 -2.47 1.10 -16.76
C ARG A 33 -3.81 1.33 -17.47
N ALA A 34 -4.85 0.60 -17.09
CA ALA A 34 -6.18 0.77 -17.66
C ALA A 34 -6.77 2.16 -17.33
N TYR A 35 -6.59 2.64 -16.09
CA TYR A 35 -7.08 3.95 -15.65
C TYR A 35 -6.29 5.13 -16.22
N SER A 36 -4.96 5.06 -16.27
CA SER A 36 -4.10 6.19 -16.70
C SER A 36 -4.30 6.59 -18.18
N TYR A 37 -5.02 5.79 -18.96
CA TYR A 37 -5.25 6.00 -20.38
C TYR A 37 -6.74 6.15 -20.73
N ASP A 38 -7.63 6.26 -19.74
CA ASP A 38 -9.09 6.24 -19.93
C ASP A 38 -9.54 5.07 -20.85
N LEU A 39 -8.80 3.95 -20.84
CA LEU A 39 -9.06 2.80 -21.72
C LEU A 39 -10.32 2.06 -21.31
N ILE A 40 -10.81 2.33 -20.09
CA ILE A 40 -12.03 1.80 -19.54
C ILE A 40 -12.74 2.95 -18.81
N ASP A 41 -13.92 3.33 -19.30
CA ASP A 41 -14.85 4.19 -18.56
C ASP A 41 -15.45 3.38 -17.41
N LEU A 42 -14.75 3.42 -16.27
CA LEU A 42 -15.20 2.78 -15.05
C LEU A 42 -15.98 3.78 -14.21
N ARG A 43 -17.16 3.34 -13.77
CA ARG A 43 -17.96 4.06 -12.76
C ARG A 43 -17.06 4.41 -11.56
N GLU A 44 -17.26 5.61 -11.00
CA GLU A 44 -16.50 6.13 -9.85
C GLU A 44 -16.36 5.10 -8.69
N GLU A 45 -17.41 4.32 -8.41
CA GLU A 45 -17.38 3.25 -7.40
C GLU A 45 -16.27 2.20 -7.65
N SER A 46 -16.01 1.84 -8.91
CA SER A 46 -14.96 0.88 -9.27
C SER A 46 -13.56 1.48 -9.15
N LYS A 47 -13.41 2.79 -9.38
CA LYS A 47 -12.14 3.50 -9.14
C LYS A 47 -11.80 3.56 -7.65
N VAL A 48 -12.79 3.87 -6.79
CA VAL A 48 -12.63 3.89 -5.34
C VAL A 48 -12.17 2.54 -4.81
N GLN A 49 -12.77 1.44 -5.27
CA GLN A 49 -12.35 0.10 -4.88
C GLN A 49 -10.91 -0.20 -5.29
N PHE A 50 -10.51 0.20 -6.50
CA PHE A 50 -9.13 0.03 -6.95
C PHE A 50 -8.14 0.79 -6.08
N TYR A 51 -8.38 2.09 -5.83
CA TYR A 51 -7.48 2.88 -4.99
C TYR A 51 -7.40 2.34 -3.56
N TRP A 52 -8.53 1.88 -3.02
CA TRP A 52 -8.55 1.22 -1.73
C TRP A 52 -7.70 -0.05 -1.70
N GLN A 53 -7.83 -0.90 -2.72
CA GLN A 53 -7.01 -2.12 -2.84
C GLN A 53 -5.51 -1.79 -2.91
N SER A 54 -5.13 -0.70 -3.58
CA SER A 54 -3.74 -0.24 -3.58
C SER A 54 -3.29 0.32 -2.24
N PHE A 55 -4.16 1.05 -1.54
CA PHE A 55 -3.84 1.64 -0.23
C PHE A 55 -3.57 0.59 0.85
N ILE A 56 -4.29 -0.54 0.85
CA ILE A 56 -4.14 -1.57 1.89
C ILE A 56 -2.91 -2.48 1.72
N GLN A 57 -2.04 -2.17 0.76
CA GLN A 57 -0.80 -2.90 0.52
C GLN A 57 0.39 -2.17 1.14
N SER A 58 1.54 -2.86 1.20
CA SER A 58 2.81 -2.22 1.50
C SER A 58 3.05 -1.00 0.60
N HIS A 59 3.53 0.11 1.16
CA HIS A 59 3.99 1.25 0.37
C HIS A 59 5.14 0.87 -0.58
N GLY A 60 5.19 1.52 -1.74
CA GLY A 60 6.03 1.09 -2.89
C GLY A 60 5.28 0.26 -3.93
N PHE A 61 4.01 -0.08 -3.64
CA PHE A 61 3.04 -0.69 -4.56
C PHE A 61 1.84 0.22 -4.84
N ASP A 62 1.99 1.51 -4.51
CA ASP A 62 0.95 2.53 -4.63
C ASP A 62 0.51 2.72 -6.09
N ALA A 63 -0.79 2.89 -6.30
CA ALA A 63 -1.33 3.28 -7.60
C ALA A 63 -1.01 4.75 -7.87
N SER A 64 -0.09 5.02 -8.80
CA SER A 64 0.25 6.36 -9.30
C SER A 64 -0.25 6.59 -10.73
N GLY A 65 -0.15 7.79 -11.27
CA GLY A 65 -0.36 8.03 -12.71
C GLY A 65 1.00 8.12 -13.40
N TYR A 66 1.26 7.33 -14.44
CA TYR A 66 2.52 7.40 -15.19
C TYR A 66 2.31 7.87 -16.65
N SER A 67 3.17 8.77 -17.11
CA SER A 67 3.44 8.93 -18.54
C SER A 67 4.38 7.81 -18.99
N LEU A 68 4.00 7.02 -20.01
CA LEU A 68 4.78 5.88 -20.56
C LEU A 68 6.18 6.23 -21.08
N GLN A 69 6.58 7.51 -21.06
CA GLN A 69 7.82 7.96 -21.70
C GLN A 69 9.06 7.90 -20.78
N ILE A 70 8.97 7.54 -19.49
CA ILE A 70 10.12 7.65 -18.58
C ILE A 70 10.27 6.43 -17.65
N LEU A 71 11.52 5.98 -17.54
CA LEU A 71 12.17 5.04 -16.61
C LEU A 71 11.53 4.96 -15.20
N PRO A 72 11.78 3.88 -14.42
CA PRO A 72 11.22 3.72 -13.07
C PRO A 72 11.47 4.96 -12.21
N ASN A 73 10.38 5.68 -11.92
CA ASN A 73 10.42 6.90 -11.14
C ASN A 73 10.24 6.54 -9.66
N THR A 74 11.27 6.79 -8.86
CA THR A 74 11.27 6.56 -7.40
C THR A 74 10.39 7.56 -6.64
N ASN A 75 9.79 8.54 -7.32
CA ASN A 75 8.93 9.57 -6.74
C ASN A 75 7.44 9.35 -7.07
N ALA A 76 7.02 8.09 -7.25
CA ALA A 76 5.62 7.76 -7.51
C ALA A 76 4.76 8.25 -6.33
N ARG A 77 4.02 9.33 -6.55
CA ARG A 77 2.94 9.76 -5.64
C ARG A 77 1.66 9.04 -6.05
N THR A 78 0.85 8.68 -5.06
CA THR A 78 -0.53 8.21 -5.24
C THR A 78 -1.26 9.08 -6.26
N ASN A 79 -2.12 8.44 -7.05
CA ASN A 79 -2.88 9.08 -8.11
C ASN A 79 -3.53 10.39 -7.67
N LEU A 80 -3.46 11.38 -8.58
CA LEU A 80 -4.09 12.69 -8.43
C LEU A 80 -5.55 12.58 -7.95
N GLU A 81 -6.30 11.55 -8.34
CA GLU A 81 -7.70 11.34 -7.92
C GLU A 81 -7.87 10.85 -6.47
N PHE A 82 -7.00 9.98 -5.96
CA PHE A 82 -7.04 9.58 -4.53
C PHE A 82 -6.51 10.70 -3.65
N ASP A 83 -5.46 11.40 -4.09
CA ASP A 83 -4.97 12.62 -3.46
C ASP A 83 -6.03 13.75 -3.51
N LEU A 84 -6.82 13.87 -4.59
CA LEU A 84 -7.96 14.79 -4.70
C LEU A 84 -9.14 14.36 -3.82
N MET A 85 -9.41 13.06 -3.69
CA MET A 85 -10.40 12.55 -2.74
C MET A 85 -10.00 12.94 -1.31
N LEU A 86 -8.71 12.79 -0.97
CA LEU A 86 -8.12 13.19 0.31
C LEU A 86 -7.93 14.71 0.47
N SER A 87 -8.07 15.51 -0.61
CA SER A 87 -7.92 16.97 -0.54
C SER A 87 -8.93 17.65 0.38
N HIS A 88 -10.08 17.00 0.61
CA HIS A 88 -11.00 17.34 1.68
C HIS A 88 -11.05 16.15 2.64
N PRO A 89 -10.49 16.28 3.87
CA PRO A 89 -10.37 15.16 4.79
C PRO A 89 -11.68 14.42 5.07
N ASP A 90 -12.82 15.13 5.04
CA ASP A 90 -14.14 14.57 5.32
C ASP A 90 -14.69 13.66 4.21
N ASN A 91 -14.10 13.67 3.01
CA ASN A 91 -14.54 12.81 1.91
C ASN A 91 -14.31 11.32 2.20
N ILE A 92 -13.38 10.97 3.09
CA ILE A 92 -13.16 9.57 3.49
C ILE A 92 -14.41 8.95 4.10
N TYR A 93 -15.29 9.75 4.74
CA TYR A 93 -16.53 9.27 5.33
C TYR A 93 -17.65 9.06 4.30
N ARG A 94 -17.39 9.37 3.02
CA ARG A 94 -18.28 9.03 1.89
C ARG A 94 -17.91 7.70 1.24
N LEU A 95 -16.81 7.07 1.68
CA LEU A 95 -16.40 5.76 1.18
C LEU A 95 -17.43 4.69 1.55
N PRO A 96 -17.56 3.61 0.77
CA PRO A 96 -18.41 2.48 1.12
C PRO A 96 -18.21 2.00 2.57
N GLU A 97 -19.28 1.60 3.24
CA GLU A 97 -19.26 1.15 4.64
C GLU A 97 -18.24 0.03 4.89
N LYS A 98 -18.08 -0.88 3.92
CA LYS A 98 -17.05 -1.94 3.98
C LYS A 98 -15.63 -1.40 4.15
N ILE A 99 -15.32 -0.25 3.53
CA ILE A 99 -14.03 0.42 3.65
C ILE A 99 -13.93 1.11 5.01
N GLN A 100 -14.98 1.81 5.44
CA GLN A 100 -15.00 2.52 6.73
C GLN A 100 -14.82 1.58 7.92
N ASN A 101 -15.35 0.36 7.83
CA ASN A 101 -15.24 -0.68 8.87
C ASN A 101 -13.92 -1.48 8.81
N HIS A 102 -13.04 -1.20 7.85
CA HIS A 102 -11.78 -1.93 7.72
C HIS A 102 -10.73 -1.39 8.71
N PRO A 103 -9.86 -2.22 9.32
CA PRO A 103 -8.83 -1.75 10.27
C PRO A 103 -7.92 -0.64 9.72
N LEU A 104 -7.59 -0.71 8.43
CA LEU A 104 -6.77 0.29 7.73
C LEU A 104 -7.49 1.62 7.42
N PHE A 105 -8.78 1.76 7.75
CA PHE A 105 -9.48 3.05 7.63
C PHE A 105 -8.94 4.11 8.60
N LEU A 106 -8.53 3.70 9.81
CA LEU A 106 -7.95 4.62 10.78
C LEU A 106 -6.64 5.27 10.28
N PRO A 107 -5.67 4.50 9.72
CA PRO A 107 -4.55 5.08 8.99
C PRO A 107 -4.96 6.07 7.89
N LEU A 108 -5.92 5.69 7.05
CA LEU A 108 -6.42 6.56 5.98
C LEU A 108 -6.94 7.89 6.53
N GLU A 109 -7.71 7.83 7.62
CA GLU A 109 -8.22 9.01 8.32
C GLU A 109 -7.10 9.90 8.87
N ARG A 110 -6.08 9.32 9.53
CA ARG A 110 -4.96 10.10 10.08
C ARG A 110 -4.13 10.75 8.97
N ILE A 111 -3.89 10.04 7.86
CA ILE A 111 -3.19 10.57 6.69
C ILE A 111 -3.98 11.71 6.05
N ALA A 112 -5.29 11.55 5.88
CA ALA A 112 -6.16 12.59 5.31
C ALA A 112 -6.11 13.89 6.12
N LYS A 113 -6.08 13.78 7.45
CA LYS A 113 -6.06 14.93 8.36
C LYS A 113 -4.69 15.61 8.44
N SER A 114 -3.60 14.83 8.46
CA SER A 114 -2.24 15.40 8.62
C SER A 114 -1.14 14.50 8.06
N SER A 115 -1.06 14.39 6.74
CA SER A 115 -0.10 13.51 6.05
C SER A 115 1.37 13.79 6.40
N LYS A 116 1.76 15.06 6.58
CA LYS A 116 3.16 15.46 6.85
C LYS A 116 3.64 15.16 8.27
N SER A 117 2.72 14.97 9.22
CA SER A 117 3.07 14.66 10.61
C SER A 117 2.70 13.23 10.98
N TYR A 118 2.29 12.41 10.01
CA TYR A 118 1.86 11.05 10.25
C TYR A 118 3.07 10.11 10.35
N ASN A 119 3.17 9.35 11.44
CA ASN A 119 4.33 8.51 11.75
C ASN A 119 4.07 7.00 11.57
N GLY A 120 2.89 6.62 11.08
CA GLY A 120 2.53 5.22 10.89
C GLY A 120 1.95 4.51 12.12
N ASP A 121 1.73 5.19 13.25
CA ASP A 121 1.21 4.58 14.49
C ASP A 121 -0.12 3.82 14.30
N ALA A 122 -1.08 4.41 13.57
CA ALA A 122 -2.35 3.77 13.28
C ALA A 122 -2.20 2.50 12.42
N HIS A 123 -1.14 2.39 11.61
CA HIS A 123 -0.89 1.16 10.87
C HIS A 123 -0.43 0.04 11.81
N ILE A 124 0.32 0.37 12.87
CA ILE A 124 0.69 -0.61 13.91
C ILE A 124 -0.56 -1.09 14.67
N GLU A 125 -1.46 -0.16 15.01
CA GLU A 125 -2.76 -0.50 15.61
C GLU A 125 -3.56 -1.44 14.69
N ALA A 126 -3.68 -1.10 13.40
CA ALA A 126 -4.39 -1.91 12.42
C ALA A 126 -3.74 -3.28 12.21
N ALA A 127 -2.39 -3.37 12.19
CA ALA A 127 -1.66 -4.62 12.04
C ALA A 127 -2.02 -5.63 13.13
N LYS A 128 -2.17 -5.15 14.37
CA LYS A 128 -2.59 -6.00 15.49
C LYS A 128 -3.98 -6.60 15.27
N THR A 129 -4.96 -5.78 14.90
CA THR A 129 -6.32 -6.25 14.61
C THR A 129 -6.33 -7.21 13.42
N LEU A 130 -5.57 -6.93 12.36
CA LEU A 130 -5.45 -7.79 11.19
C LEU A 130 -4.89 -9.18 11.55
N ASP A 131 -3.82 -9.23 12.34
CA ASP A 131 -3.19 -10.48 12.77
C ASP A 131 -4.04 -11.25 13.80
N GLU A 132 -4.47 -10.58 14.88
CA GLU A 132 -5.08 -11.25 16.03
C GLU A 132 -6.59 -11.52 15.87
N GLU A 133 -7.32 -10.59 15.27
CA GLU A 133 -8.79 -10.67 15.19
C GLU A 133 -9.25 -11.23 13.84
N LEU A 134 -8.55 -10.89 12.76
CA LEU A 134 -8.94 -11.27 11.40
C LEU A 134 -8.12 -12.44 10.83
N ASN A 135 -7.07 -12.90 11.52
CA ASN A 135 -6.15 -13.94 11.07
C ASN A 135 -5.59 -13.68 9.66
N ASP A 136 -5.27 -12.42 9.36
CA ASP A 136 -4.64 -11.99 8.11
C ASP A 136 -3.22 -11.47 8.38
N PRO A 137 -2.24 -12.38 8.57
CA PRO A 137 -0.89 -11.98 8.90
C PRO A 137 -0.18 -11.28 7.73
N LEU A 138 -0.55 -11.57 6.49
CA LEU A 138 0.05 -10.91 5.32
C LEU A 138 -0.37 -9.44 5.25
N MET A 139 -1.65 -9.14 5.49
CA MET A 139 -2.10 -7.75 5.54
C MET A 139 -1.57 -7.03 6.79
N ALA A 140 -1.41 -7.73 7.91
CA ALA A 140 -0.75 -7.19 9.09
C ALA A 140 0.72 -6.81 8.77
N TRP A 141 1.43 -7.65 8.03
CA TRP A 141 2.77 -7.36 7.54
C TRP A 141 2.79 -6.11 6.65
N ASP A 142 1.88 -6.02 5.67
CA ASP A 142 1.76 -4.86 4.78
C ASP A 142 1.53 -3.55 5.57
N ALA A 143 0.68 -3.61 6.60
CA ALA A 143 0.44 -2.48 7.49
C ALA A 143 1.74 -2.06 8.22
N LEU A 144 2.53 -3.01 8.74
CA LEU A 144 3.79 -2.70 9.44
C LEU A 144 4.86 -2.12 8.50
N VAL A 145 4.96 -2.61 7.26
CA VAL A 145 5.82 -2.03 6.23
C VAL A 145 5.40 -0.58 5.95
N SER A 146 4.09 -0.33 5.81
CA SER A 146 3.55 1.01 5.59
C SER A 146 3.79 1.94 6.79
N ALA A 147 3.74 1.42 8.02
CA ALA A 147 4.12 2.18 9.21
C ALA A 147 5.59 2.63 9.17
N GLY A 148 6.49 1.74 8.77
CA GLY A 148 7.92 2.04 8.57
C GLY A 148 8.14 3.10 7.50
N TYR A 149 7.44 3.00 6.36
CA TYR A 149 7.51 3.98 5.27
C TYR A 149 7.11 5.39 5.74
N TRP A 150 5.95 5.55 6.38
CA TRP A 150 5.46 6.88 6.77
C TRP A 150 6.40 7.58 7.74
N ASN A 151 6.95 6.84 8.69
CA ASN A 151 7.91 7.42 9.63
C ASN A 151 9.21 7.84 8.93
N GLY A 152 9.75 6.98 8.07
CA GLY A 152 10.95 7.30 7.28
C GLY A 152 10.73 8.48 6.35
N ALA A 153 9.59 8.55 5.67
CA ALA A 153 9.27 9.60 4.72
C ALA A 153 9.07 10.98 5.39
N ASN A 154 8.44 11.02 6.56
CA ASN A 154 8.12 12.29 7.22
C ASN A 154 9.17 12.75 8.23
N PHE A 155 9.90 11.82 8.85
CA PHE A 155 10.83 12.12 9.96
C PHE A 155 12.28 11.71 9.66
N GLY A 156 12.54 10.96 8.59
CA GLY A 156 13.89 10.54 8.23
C GLY A 156 14.48 9.45 9.13
N GLU A 157 13.65 8.79 9.94
CA GLU A 157 14.08 7.78 10.91
C GLU A 157 13.18 6.53 10.87
N PRO A 158 13.68 5.34 11.25
CA PRO A 158 12.87 4.14 11.27
C PRO A 158 11.81 4.16 12.38
N ASN A 159 10.63 3.62 12.11
CA ASN A 159 9.64 3.37 13.14
C ASN A 159 10.03 2.12 13.96
N MET A 160 10.69 2.33 15.11
CA MET A 160 11.18 1.23 15.95
C MET A 160 10.07 0.32 16.48
N ASN A 161 8.86 0.84 16.68
CA ASN A 161 7.73 0.04 17.14
C ASN A 161 7.21 -0.86 16.03
N ALA A 162 7.10 -0.34 14.80
CA ALA A 162 6.71 -1.13 13.64
C ALA A 162 7.72 -2.24 13.36
N TRP A 163 9.03 -1.93 13.45
CA TRP A 163 10.09 -2.91 13.24
C TRP A 163 10.04 -4.05 14.25
N LYS A 164 9.92 -3.74 15.55
CA LYS A 164 9.77 -4.77 16.60
C LYS A 164 8.51 -5.60 16.40
N ALA A 165 7.40 -4.98 16.01
CA ALA A 165 6.17 -5.69 15.69
C ALA A 165 6.35 -6.62 14.49
N ALA A 166 7.13 -6.24 13.47
CA ALA A 166 7.42 -7.07 12.30
C ALA A 166 8.30 -8.29 12.66
N ILE A 167 9.27 -8.12 13.56
CA ILE A 167 10.05 -9.22 14.13
C ILE A 167 9.12 -10.18 14.88
N HIS A 168 8.26 -9.65 15.76
CA HIS A 168 7.32 -10.49 16.52
C HIS A 168 6.34 -11.24 15.60
N LEU A 169 5.79 -10.56 14.60
CA LEU A 169 4.87 -11.16 13.63
C LEU A 169 5.53 -12.28 12.83
N SER A 170 6.74 -12.04 12.32
CA SER A 170 7.50 -13.06 11.57
C SER A 170 7.88 -14.26 12.43
N GLU A 171 8.24 -14.05 13.70
CA GLU A 171 8.48 -15.14 14.65
C GLU A 171 7.19 -15.94 14.91
N LYS A 172 6.09 -15.27 15.22
CA LYS A 172 4.77 -15.87 15.51
C LYS A 172 4.28 -16.79 14.39
N HIS A 173 4.50 -16.39 13.13
CA HIS A 173 4.03 -17.13 11.95
C HIS A 173 5.09 -18.01 11.28
N GLY A 174 6.29 -18.13 11.89
CA GLY A 174 7.35 -19.02 11.39
C GLY A 174 8.00 -18.55 10.09
N TRP A 175 8.03 -17.25 9.81
CA TRP A 175 8.71 -16.66 8.65
C TRP A 175 10.18 -16.43 8.96
N THR A 176 10.94 -17.53 9.11
CA THR A 176 12.30 -17.53 9.62
C THR A 176 13.25 -16.63 8.82
N GLU A 177 13.21 -16.70 7.49
CA GLU A 177 14.12 -15.91 6.65
C GLU A 177 13.87 -14.40 6.79
N ILE A 178 12.61 -13.98 6.89
CA ILE A 178 12.25 -12.57 7.09
C ILE A 178 12.66 -12.12 8.50
N ASN A 179 12.43 -12.97 9.50
CA ASN A 179 12.78 -12.68 10.89
C ASN A 179 14.28 -12.45 11.06
N GLU A 180 15.11 -13.34 10.49
CA GLU A 180 16.58 -13.22 10.52
C GLU A 180 17.04 -11.91 9.87
N VAL A 181 16.52 -11.58 8.68
CA VAL A 181 16.86 -10.32 8.00
C VAL A 181 16.49 -9.10 8.84
N LEU A 182 15.32 -9.09 9.48
CA LEU A 182 14.88 -7.96 10.30
C LEU A 182 15.76 -7.79 11.56
N ILE A 183 16.20 -8.90 12.17
CA ILE A 183 17.12 -8.88 13.31
C ILE A 183 18.48 -8.34 12.87
N ASP A 184 19.06 -8.87 11.79
CA ASP A 184 20.35 -8.43 11.26
C ASP A 184 20.35 -6.93 10.92
N GLN A 185 19.29 -6.46 10.26
CA GLN A 185 19.13 -5.04 9.94
C GLN A 185 19.01 -4.17 11.21
N LEU A 186 18.32 -4.67 12.25
CA LEU A 186 18.16 -3.95 13.53
C LEU A 186 19.49 -3.86 14.29
N GLU A 187 20.27 -4.94 14.29
CA GLU A 187 21.63 -4.95 14.85
C GLU A 187 22.54 -3.98 14.09
N PHE A 188 22.52 -4.03 12.76
CA PHE A 188 23.26 -3.11 11.92
C PHE A 188 22.90 -1.65 12.21
N TYR A 189 21.61 -1.32 12.29
CA TYR A 189 21.13 0.02 12.60
C TYR A 189 21.64 0.47 13.97
N ASN A 190 21.46 -0.34 15.01
CA ASN A 190 21.92 0.01 16.36
C ASN A 190 23.43 0.19 16.45
N HIS A 191 24.22 -0.53 15.65
CA HIS A 191 25.67 -0.37 15.61
C HIS A 191 26.13 0.95 14.97
N HIS A 192 25.33 1.53 14.07
CA HIS A 192 25.72 2.67 13.24
C HIS A 192 24.96 3.98 13.51
N LYS A 193 23.80 3.92 14.18
CA LYS A 193 22.92 5.10 14.36
C LYS A 193 23.58 6.31 15.04
N ASP A 194 24.59 6.09 15.89
CA ASP A 194 25.31 7.17 16.59
C ASP A 194 26.59 7.63 15.86
N LYS A 195 26.89 7.05 14.68
CA LYS A 195 28.13 7.29 13.92
C LYS A 195 27.94 8.20 12.70
N VAL A 196 26.72 8.70 12.48
CA VAL A 196 26.31 9.52 11.32
C VAL A 196 25.86 10.89 11.80
#